data_AF-A0A212JYM5-F1
#
_entry.id   AF-A0A212JYM5-F1
#
_cell.length_a   1.000
_cell.length_b   1.000
_cell.length_c   1.000
_cell.angle_alpha   90.00
_cell.angle_beta   90.00
_cell.angle_gamma   90.00
#
_symmetry.space_group_name_H-M   'P 1'
#
loop_
_entity.id
_entity.type
_entity.pdbx_description
1 polymer ?
#
loop_
_entity_poly.entity_id
_entity_poly.type
_entity_poly.pdbx_seq_one_letter_code
_entity_poly.pdbx_strand_id
1 'polypeptide(L)'
;MPTFVDPSKCDGCKGGEKTACMYICPNDLMILDSEEMKAYNQEPDACWECYSCVKICPQGAITARPYADFAPMGGTCIPMRSADSIMWTVKFRNGNVKRFKFPIRTTPEGSIKPFEGHPEGANIEDELLFTETALAVPKTALGKKFDVKDANKTFTCMEHGR
;
A
#
# COMPACT_ATOMS: atom_id res chain seq x y z
N MET A 1 10.24 -11.99 -11.90
CA MET A 1 8.77 -12.09 -11.84
C MET A 1 8.33 -12.12 -10.40
N PRO A 2 7.90 -10.97 -9.92
CA PRO A 2 6.77 -10.80 -9.00
C PRO A 2 5.45 -11.14 -9.71
N THR A 3 4.35 -10.38 -9.54
CA THR A 3 3.00 -10.81 -9.95
C THR A 3 2.90 -11.29 -11.40
N PHE A 4 2.25 -12.43 -11.61
CA PHE A 4 2.03 -13.02 -12.92
C PHE A 4 0.58 -13.51 -13.06
N VAL A 5 0.12 -13.62 -14.31
CA VAL A 5 -1.24 -14.00 -14.65
C VAL A 5 -1.26 -15.44 -15.17
N ASP A 6 -2.18 -16.24 -14.66
CA ASP A 6 -2.53 -17.57 -15.14
C ASP A 6 -3.42 -17.44 -16.40
N PRO A 7 -2.91 -17.76 -17.60
CA PRO A 7 -3.65 -17.55 -18.84
C PRO A 7 -4.92 -18.40 -18.94
N SER A 8 -4.98 -19.53 -18.22
CA SER A 8 -6.15 -20.41 -18.22
C SER A 8 -7.34 -19.85 -17.45
N LYS A 9 -7.10 -18.88 -16.56
CA LYS A 9 -8.14 -18.23 -15.73
C LYS A 9 -8.45 -16.82 -16.18
N CYS A 10 -7.48 -16.13 -16.77
CA CYS A 10 -7.68 -14.74 -17.19
C CYS A 10 -8.62 -14.65 -18.39
N ASP A 11 -9.71 -13.92 -18.22
CA ASP A 11 -10.71 -13.66 -19.26
C ASP A 11 -10.53 -12.28 -19.91
N GLY A 12 -9.48 -11.54 -19.55
CA GLY A 12 -9.27 -10.15 -19.98
C GLY A 12 -10.28 -9.16 -19.39
N CYS A 13 -11.00 -9.51 -18.33
CA CYS A 13 -12.08 -8.72 -17.73
C CYS A 13 -13.22 -8.36 -18.69
N LYS A 14 -13.52 -9.21 -19.68
CA LYS A 14 -14.59 -9.00 -20.67
C LYS A 14 -15.99 -8.76 -20.06
N GLY A 15 -16.23 -9.24 -18.85
CA GLY A 15 -17.52 -9.09 -18.15
C GLY A 15 -17.71 -7.78 -17.38
N GLY A 16 -16.72 -6.88 -17.35
CA GLY A 16 -16.80 -5.61 -16.63
C GLY A 16 -16.40 -4.42 -17.50
N GLU A 17 -16.66 -3.21 -17.03
CA GLU A 17 -16.33 -1.97 -17.74
C GLU A 17 -14.83 -1.65 -17.73
N LYS A 18 -14.07 -2.23 -16.78
CA LYS A 18 -12.66 -1.93 -16.55
C LYS A 18 -11.85 -3.20 -16.39
N THR A 19 -10.63 -3.21 -16.91
CA THR A 19 -9.63 -4.23 -16.58
C THR A 19 -9.16 -4.02 -15.16
N ALA A 20 -9.70 -4.80 -14.21
CA ALA A 20 -9.54 -4.57 -12.78
C ALA A 20 -8.07 -4.50 -12.32
N CYS A 21 -7.21 -5.38 -12.86
CA CYS A 21 -5.80 -5.42 -12.49
C CYS A 21 -5.00 -4.21 -12.99
N MET A 22 -5.29 -3.73 -14.21
CA MET A 22 -4.73 -2.51 -14.79
C MET A 22 -5.18 -1.29 -13.99
N TYR A 23 -6.48 -1.19 -13.70
CA TYR A 23 -7.05 -0.09 -12.93
C TYR A 23 -6.44 0.08 -11.53
N ILE A 24 -6.17 -1.01 -10.82
CA ILE A 24 -5.79 -0.94 -9.39
C ILE A 24 -4.28 -0.88 -9.14
N CYS A 25 -3.44 -1.14 -10.16
CA CYS A 25 -2.01 -1.21 -9.94
C CYS A 25 -1.49 0.20 -9.61
N PRO A 26 -0.96 0.46 -8.40
CA PRO A 26 -0.55 1.80 -8.02
C PRO A 26 0.70 2.30 -8.77
N ASN A 27 1.41 1.39 -9.45
CA ASN A 27 2.61 1.68 -10.21
C ASN A 27 2.44 1.35 -11.70
N ASP A 28 1.19 1.28 -12.20
CA ASP A 28 0.85 1.06 -13.61
C ASP A 28 1.48 -0.19 -14.27
N LEU A 29 1.78 -1.22 -13.49
CA LEU A 29 2.52 -2.39 -13.99
C LEU A 29 1.66 -3.42 -14.70
N MET A 30 0.36 -3.47 -14.37
CA MET A 30 -0.55 -4.45 -14.94
C MET A 30 -1.18 -3.89 -16.20
N ILE A 31 -1.07 -4.59 -17.33
CA ILE A 31 -1.63 -4.15 -18.60
C ILE A 31 -2.36 -5.30 -19.29
N LEU A 32 -3.36 -4.99 -20.11
CA LEU A 32 -4.07 -5.94 -20.95
C LEU A 32 -3.41 -6.03 -22.33
N ASP A 33 -3.09 -7.24 -22.76
CA ASP A 33 -2.87 -7.53 -24.17
C ASP A 33 -4.22 -7.58 -24.90
N SER A 34 -4.44 -6.67 -25.85
CA SER A 34 -5.70 -6.57 -26.60
C SER A 34 -5.89 -7.66 -27.66
N GLU A 35 -4.82 -8.31 -28.11
CA GLU A 35 -4.88 -9.38 -29.09
C GLU A 35 -5.18 -10.71 -28.38
N GLU A 36 -4.41 -11.03 -27.34
CA GLU A 36 -4.56 -12.27 -26.57
C GLU A 36 -5.73 -12.22 -25.57
N MET A 37 -6.20 -11.01 -25.23
CA MET A 37 -7.17 -10.76 -24.17
C MET A 37 -6.72 -11.39 -22.85
N LYS A 38 -5.45 -11.14 -22.49
CA LYS A 38 -4.80 -11.61 -21.26
C LYS A 38 -3.99 -10.49 -20.65
N ALA A 39 -4.08 -10.34 -19.33
CA ALA A 39 -3.26 -9.35 -18.63
C ALA A 39 -1.86 -9.89 -18.34
N TYR A 40 -0.88 -9.00 -18.21
CA TYR A 40 0.47 -9.32 -17.77
C TYR A 40 1.07 -8.17 -16.95
N ASN A 41 2.21 -8.41 -16.29
CA ASN A 41 2.99 -7.38 -15.62
C ASN A 41 4.11 -6.93 -16.56
N GLN A 42 4.10 -5.66 -16.98
CA GLN A 42 5.03 -5.11 -17.98
C GLN A 42 6.42 -4.78 -17.42
N GLU A 43 6.54 -4.50 -16.12
CA GLU A 43 7.81 -4.17 -15.46
C GLU A 43 7.89 -4.86 -14.09
N PRO A 44 8.25 -6.16 -14.06
CA PRO A 44 8.20 -6.93 -12.83
C PRO A 44 9.19 -6.45 -11.77
N ASP A 45 10.37 -5.97 -12.12
CA ASP A 45 11.34 -5.42 -11.16
C ASP A 45 10.85 -4.19 -10.39
N ALA A 46 9.89 -3.42 -10.93
CA ALA A 46 9.25 -2.31 -10.24
C ALA A 46 8.04 -2.74 -9.36
N CYS A 47 7.73 -4.04 -9.28
CA CYS A 47 6.59 -4.51 -8.48
C CYS A 47 6.90 -4.48 -6.99
N TRP A 48 5.99 -3.87 -6.22
CA TRP A 48 6.11 -3.80 -4.76
C TRP A 48 5.40 -4.95 -4.00
N GLU A 49 4.89 -5.95 -4.73
CA GLU A 49 4.12 -7.07 -4.16
C GLU A 49 3.03 -6.63 -3.16
N CYS A 50 2.31 -5.54 -3.44
CA CYS A 50 1.24 -5.02 -2.56
C CYS A 50 -0.06 -5.88 -2.59
N TYR A 51 -0.12 -6.85 -3.52
CA TYR A 51 -1.25 -7.72 -3.79
C TYR A 51 -2.55 -7.04 -4.26
N SER A 52 -2.55 -5.73 -4.59
CA SER A 52 -3.77 -5.06 -5.06
C SER A 52 -4.38 -5.71 -6.30
N CYS A 53 -3.55 -6.00 -7.31
CA CYS A 53 -3.99 -6.70 -8.52
C CYS A 53 -4.44 -8.14 -8.24
N VAL A 54 -3.80 -8.85 -7.31
CA VAL A 54 -4.19 -10.20 -6.88
C VAL A 54 -5.55 -10.20 -6.19
N LYS A 55 -5.79 -9.23 -5.28
CA LYS A 55 -7.01 -9.13 -4.48
C LYS A 55 -8.23 -8.74 -5.31
N ILE A 56 -8.06 -7.90 -6.35
CA ILE A 56 -9.17 -7.37 -7.13
C ILE A 56 -9.57 -8.29 -8.31
N CYS A 57 -8.68 -9.20 -8.73
CA CYS A 57 -8.93 -10.02 -9.92
C CYS A 57 -10.16 -10.93 -9.70
N PRO A 58 -11.26 -10.73 -10.46
CA PRO A 58 -12.51 -11.47 -10.21
C PRO A 58 -12.37 -12.97 -10.49
N GLN A 59 -11.50 -13.34 -11.43
CA GLN A 59 -11.22 -14.73 -11.77
C GLN A 59 -10.17 -15.39 -10.85
N GLY A 60 -9.55 -14.63 -9.93
CA GLY A 60 -8.41 -15.12 -9.15
C GLY A 60 -7.24 -15.59 -10.03
N ALA A 61 -7.04 -14.95 -11.18
CA ALA A 61 -6.07 -15.35 -12.19
C ALA A 61 -4.65 -14.86 -11.89
N ILE A 62 -4.46 -13.94 -10.93
CA ILE A 62 -3.16 -13.34 -10.64
C ILE A 62 -2.62 -13.92 -9.35
N THR A 63 -1.35 -14.32 -9.34
CA THR A 63 -0.64 -14.68 -8.11
C THR A 63 0.74 -14.04 -8.09
N ALA A 64 1.36 -13.97 -6.91
CA ALA A 64 2.72 -13.48 -6.78
C ALA A 64 3.70 -14.65 -6.68
N ARG A 65 4.77 -14.57 -7.45
CA ARG A 65 5.97 -15.37 -7.27
C ARG A 65 7.00 -14.46 -6.60
N PRO A 66 7.47 -14.77 -5.38
CA PRO A 66 8.42 -13.90 -4.68
C PRO A 66 9.65 -13.51 -5.51
N TYR A 67 10.22 -12.33 -5.19
CA TYR A 67 11.40 -11.77 -5.86
C TYR A 67 12.54 -12.79 -6.07
N ALA A 68 13.00 -12.92 -7.31
CA ALA A 68 13.85 -14.04 -7.72
C ALA A 68 15.33 -13.90 -7.34
N ASP A 69 15.76 -12.69 -7.00
CA ASP A 69 17.11 -12.35 -6.55
C ASP A 69 17.41 -12.91 -5.16
N PHE A 70 16.41 -13.02 -4.27
CA PHE A 70 16.62 -13.54 -2.92
C PHE A 70 15.65 -14.65 -2.47
N ALA A 71 14.47 -14.80 -3.09
CA ALA A 71 13.47 -15.76 -2.62
C ALA A 71 13.52 -17.10 -3.38
N PRO A 72 13.63 -18.25 -2.68
CA PRO A 72 13.60 -19.56 -3.31
C PRO A 72 12.19 -19.90 -3.83
N MET A 73 12.13 -20.76 -4.85
CA MET A 73 10.86 -21.21 -5.43
C MET A 73 9.97 -21.99 -4.42
N GLY A 74 8.66 -22.02 -4.69
CA GLY A 74 7.69 -22.90 -4.03
C GLY A 74 6.87 -22.26 -2.91
N GLY A 75 7.28 -21.10 -2.40
CA GLY A 75 6.46 -20.31 -1.48
C GLY A 75 5.40 -19.47 -2.19
N THR A 76 4.18 -19.39 -1.65
CA THR A 76 3.15 -18.47 -2.15
C THR A 76 2.15 -18.09 -1.06
N CYS A 77 1.66 -16.84 -1.11
CA CYS A 77 0.59 -16.32 -0.27
C CYS A 77 -0.62 -15.99 -1.15
N ILE A 78 -1.78 -16.55 -0.83
CA ILE A 78 -3.00 -16.45 -1.65
C ILE A 78 -4.09 -15.79 -0.81
N PRO A 79 -4.48 -14.53 -1.11
CA PRO A 79 -5.60 -13.87 -0.44
C PRO A 79 -6.94 -14.25 -1.07
N MET A 80 -7.98 -14.21 -0.25
CA MET A 80 -9.39 -14.18 -0.67
C MET A 80 -10.07 -13.04 0.10
N ARG A 81 -10.28 -11.90 -0.57
CA ARG A 81 -10.87 -10.71 0.03
C ARG A 81 -12.39 -10.73 -0.17
N SER A 82 -13.14 -10.57 0.92
CA SER A 82 -14.59 -10.34 0.94
C SER A 82 -14.90 -8.87 1.29
N ALA A 83 -16.16 -8.55 1.57
CA ALA A 83 -16.60 -7.21 1.95
C ALA A 83 -16.11 -6.78 3.35
N ASP A 84 -16.14 -7.69 4.33
CA ASP A 84 -15.88 -7.40 5.76
C ASP A 84 -14.63 -8.11 6.31
N SER A 85 -14.09 -9.07 5.57
CA SER A 85 -12.99 -9.93 6.00
C SER A 85 -12.08 -10.34 4.85
N ILE A 86 -10.86 -10.76 5.19
CA ILE A 86 -9.88 -11.33 4.26
C ILE A 86 -9.36 -12.64 4.80
N MET A 87 -9.34 -13.67 3.96
CA MET A 87 -8.71 -14.95 4.25
C MET A 87 -7.36 -15.05 3.55
N TRP A 88 -6.40 -15.68 4.21
CA TRP A 88 -5.08 -15.91 3.65
C TRP A 88 -4.74 -17.40 3.73
N THR A 89 -4.24 -17.94 2.63
CA THR A 89 -3.59 -19.25 2.61
C THR A 89 -2.12 -19.06 2.26
N VAL A 90 -1.23 -19.41 3.19
CA VAL A 90 0.23 -19.38 3.00
C VAL A 90 0.71 -20.80 2.78
N LYS A 91 1.25 -21.07 1.58
CA LYS A 91 1.87 -22.35 1.21
C LYS A 91 3.38 -22.18 1.25
N PHE A 92 4.04 -23.00 2.06
CA PHE A 92 5.50 -23.02 2.19
C PHE A 92 6.11 -23.94 1.12
N ARG A 93 7.39 -23.72 0.81
CA ARG A 93 8.16 -24.55 -0.14
C ARG A 93 8.12 -26.04 0.21
N ASN A 94 8.08 -26.39 1.49
CA ASN A 94 8.03 -27.77 1.97
C ASN A 94 6.64 -28.40 1.92
N GLY A 95 5.63 -27.71 1.37
CA GLY A 95 4.25 -28.17 1.29
C GLY A 95 3.38 -27.84 2.50
N ASN A 96 3.94 -27.33 3.61
CA ASN A 96 3.14 -26.91 4.76
C ASN A 96 2.18 -25.78 4.37
N VAL A 97 0.97 -25.80 4.93
CA VAL A 97 -0.06 -24.80 4.67
C VAL A 97 -0.54 -24.18 5.98
N LYS A 98 -0.54 -22.86 6.05
CA LYS A 98 -1.17 -22.09 7.14
C LYS A 98 -2.34 -21.28 6.59
N ARG A 99 -3.43 -21.21 7.34
CA ARG A 99 -4.64 -20.46 6.97
C ARG A 99 -4.99 -19.45 8.06
N PHE A 100 -5.38 -18.26 7.64
CA PHE A 100 -5.75 -17.15 8.52
C PHE A 100 -7.02 -16.47 8.00
N LYS A 101 -7.75 -15.82 8.91
CA LYS A 101 -8.89 -14.96 8.59
C LYS A 101 -8.81 -13.72 9.47
N PHE A 102 -8.92 -12.53 8.86
CA PHE A 102 -8.87 -11.26 9.57
C PHE A 102 -10.07 -10.38 9.16
N PRO A 103 -10.70 -9.66 10.10
CA PRO A 103 -11.67 -8.62 9.75
C PRO A 103 -10.94 -7.43 9.09
N ILE A 104 -11.57 -6.80 8.09
CA ILE A 104 -11.02 -5.62 7.40
C ILE A 104 -11.92 -4.39 7.46
N ARG A 105 -13.22 -4.56 7.77
CA ARG A 105 -14.17 -3.46 7.83
C ARG A 105 -15.31 -3.79 8.78
N THR A 106 -15.78 -2.80 9.54
CA THR A 106 -16.91 -2.93 10.48
C THR A 106 -18.21 -2.32 9.95
N THR A 107 -18.13 -1.56 8.85
CA THR A 107 -19.27 -0.91 8.19
C THR A 107 -19.36 -1.32 6.72
N PRO A 108 -20.54 -1.26 6.07
CA PRO A 108 -20.67 -1.61 4.66
C PRO A 108 -19.83 -0.73 3.71
N GLU A 109 -19.54 -1.26 2.54
CA GLU A 109 -18.92 -0.48 1.46
C GLU A 109 -19.86 0.63 0.98
N GLY A 110 -19.30 1.81 0.68
CA GLY A 110 -20.08 2.98 0.24
C GLY A 110 -20.92 3.66 1.32
N SER A 111 -20.94 3.18 2.57
CA SER A 111 -21.82 3.72 3.61
C SER A 111 -21.27 4.94 4.38
N ILE A 112 -20.05 5.40 4.07
CA ILE A 112 -19.43 6.53 4.79
C ILE A 112 -20.13 7.82 4.37
N LYS A 113 -20.65 8.56 5.34
CA LYS A 113 -21.23 9.90 5.15
C LYS A 113 -20.32 10.93 5.83
N PRO A 114 -19.41 11.56 5.08
CA PRO A 114 -18.27 12.30 5.66
C PRO A 114 -18.68 13.53 6.50
N PHE A 115 -19.85 14.12 6.22
CA PHE A 115 -20.30 15.35 6.88
C PHE A 115 -21.55 15.15 7.77
N GLU A 116 -22.09 13.93 7.87
CA GLU A 116 -23.31 13.69 8.66
C GLU A 116 -23.00 13.86 10.16
N GLY A 117 -23.69 14.80 10.81
CA GLY A 117 -23.52 15.08 12.23
C GLY A 117 -22.27 15.89 12.59
N HIS A 118 -21.55 16.43 11.60
CA HIS A 118 -20.41 17.33 11.80
C HIS A 118 -20.80 18.80 11.57
N PRO A 119 -20.11 19.76 12.22
CA PRO A 119 -20.37 21.18 12.00
C PRO A 119 -19.97 21.62 10.58
N GLU A 120 -20.55 22.73 10.12
CA GLU A 120 -20.04 23.42 8.93
C GLU A 120 -18.67 24.03 9.27
N GLY A 121 -17.73 23.97 8.31
CA GLY A 121 -16.39 24.53 8.49
C GLY A 121 -16.49 26.02 8.83
N ALA A 122 -15.72 26.44 9.84
CA ALA A 122 -15.83 27.79 10.40
C ALA A 122 -14.91 28.78 9.67
N ASN A 123 -13.73 29.05 10.22
CA ASN A 123 -12.83 30.10 9.78
C ASN A 123 -11.62 29.52 9.05
N ILE A 124 -11.43 29.92 7.80
CA ILE A 124 -10.29 29.45 6.98
C ILE A 124 -8.95 30.08 7.40
N GLU A 125 -8.99 31.14 8.20
CA GLU A 125 -7.79 31.87 8.65
C GLU A 125 -7.24 31.35 10.00
N ASP A 126 -7.86 30.32 10.59
CA ASP A 126 -7.31 29.64 11.76
C ASP A 126 -6.76 28.25 11.42
N GLU A 127 -6.15 27.61 12.40
CA GLU A 127 -5.47 26.32 12.26
C GLU A 127 -6.40 25.12 12.55
N LEU A 128 -7.70 25.34 12.81
CA LEU A 128 -8.63 24.27 13.18
C LEU A 128 -9.06 23.46 11.96
N LEU A 129 -9.05 22.13 12.09
CA LEU A 129 -9.82 21.29 11.16
C LEU A 129 -11.32 21.47 11.40
N PHE A 130 -12.15 21.17 10.40
CA PHE A 130 -13.59 21.47 10.45
C PHE A 130 -14.34 20.86 11.64
N THR A 131 -13.82 19.80 12.27
CA THR A 131 -14.39 19.15 13.46
C THR A 131 -13.80 19.60 14.79
N GLU A 132 -12.70 20.34 14.76
CA GLU A 132 -11.94 20.72 15.95
C GLU A 132 -12.46 22.03 16.54
N THR A 133 -12.46 22.14 17.87
CA THR A 133 -12.90 23.33 18.58
C THR A 133 -11.76 24.08 19.28
N ALA A 134 -10.65 23.39 19.54
CA ALA A 134 -9.45 23.96 20.14
C ALA A 134 -8.24 23.08 19.82
N LEU A 135 -7.08 23.72 19.65
CA LEU A 135 -5.80 23.04 19.51
C LEU A 135 -5.02 23.05 20.81
N ALA A 136 -4.30 21.97 21.08
CA ALA A 136 -3.35 21.93 22.19
C ALA A 136 -2.14 22.81 21.87
N VAL A 137 -1.83 23.73 22.77
CA VAL A 137 -0.65 24.59 22.67
C VAL A 137 0.50 23.98 23.47
N PRO A 138 1.75 24.00 22.97
CA PRO A 138 2.90 23.57 23.75
C PRO A 138 2.95 24.31 25.09
N LYS A 139 3.14 23.57 26.19
CA LYS A 139 3.27 24.17 27.55
C LYS A 139 4.39 25.20 27.63
N THR A 140 5.45 25.00 26.85
CA THR A 140 6.55 25.96 26.72
C THR A 140 7.12 25.85 25.32
N ALA A 141 7.07 26.96 24.57
CA ALA A 141 7.76 27.07 23.29
C ALA A 141 9.15 27.66 23.54
N LEU A 142 10.20 26.85 23.36
CA LEU A 142 11.57 27.28 23.67
C LEU A 142 12.13 28.31 22.67
N GLY A 143 11.58 28.40 21.46
CA GLY A 143 12.04 29.34 20.43
C GLY A 143 13.53 29.23 20.09
N LYS A 144 14.17 28.09 20.41
CA LYS A 144 15.62 27.93 20.27
C LYS A 144 15.99 27.61 18.84
N LYS A 145 16.66 28.57 18.19
CA LYS A 145 17.38 28.36 16.95
C LYS A 145 18.72 27.70 17.26
N PHE A 146 19.05 26.63 16.53
CA PHE A 146 20.38 26.03 16.58
C PHE A 146 21.16 26.52 15.37
N ASP A 147 22.21 27.31 15.63
CA ASP A 147 23.12 27.73 14.58
C ASP A 147 24.09 26.59 14.28
N VAL A 148 23.94 26.00 13.10
CA VAL A 148 24.89 25.01 12.58
C VAL A 148 26.12 25.78 12.09
N LYS A 149 27.27 25.58 12.74
CA LYS A 149 28.56 26.10 12.28
C LYS A 149 29.06 25.29 11.07
N ASP A 150 29.94 25.89 10.25
CA ASP A 150 30.59 25.22 9.10
C ASP A 150 30.95 23.77 9.43
N ALA A 151 30.48 22.83 8.59
CA ALA A 151 30.47 21.38 8.85
C ALA A 151 31.83 20.74 9.19
N ASN A 152 32.94 21.47 9.05
CA ASN A 152 34.32 20.97 9.21
C ASN A 152 35.20 21.78 10.19
N LYS A 153 34.65 22.67 11.04
CA LYS A 153 35.46 23.42 12.03
C LYS A 153 35.23 22.94 13.47
N THR A 154 36.13 22.09 13.95
CA THR A 154 36.30 21.78 15.39
C THR A 154 37.29 22.77 16.00
N PHE A 155 36.84 23.60 16.95
CA PHE A 155 37.76 24.37 17.81
C PHE A 155 38.21 23.47 18.95
N THR A 156 39.44 22.96 18.87
CA THR A 156 40.11 22.32 20.00
C THR A 156 40.88 23.40 20.76
N CYS A 157 40.51 23.65 22.01
CA CYS A 157 41.27 24.55 22.89
C CYS A 157 42.63 23.89 23.15
N MET A 158 43.68 24.34 22.48
CA MET A 158 45.04 23.96 22.85
C MET A 158 45.41 24.79 24.08
N GLU A 159 45.36 24.18 25.27
CA GLU A 159 46.01 24.73 26.47
C GLU A 159 47.45 25.08 26.11
N HIS A 160 47.73 26.37 25.88
CA HIS A 160 49.09 26.85 25.82
C HIS A 160 49.58 26.93 27.26
N GLY A 161 50.13 25.81 27.72
CA GLY A 161 51.01 25.80 28.87
C GLY A 161 52.14 26.80 28.65
N ARG A 162 52.23 27.76 29.56
CA ARG A 162 53.45 28.34 30.13
C ARG A 162 53.08 29.08 31.40
#